data_AF-M5G4S5-F1
#
_entry.id   AF-M5G4S5-F1
#
_cell.length_a   1.000
_cell.length_b   1.000
_cell.length_c   1.000
_cell.angle_alpha   90.00
_cell.angle_beta   90.00
_cell.angle_gamma   90.00
#
_symmetry.space_group_name_H-M   'P 1'
#
loop_
_entity.id
_entity.type
_entity.pdbx_description
1 polymer ?
#
loop_
_entity_poly.entity_id
_entity_poly.type
_entity_poly.pdbx_seq_one_letter_code
_entity_poly.pdbx_strand_id
1 'polypeptide(L)'
;INPHMQTLVEPLHTIELGMVKYAWAHTCDQLAPNVKKKDDCILCHPIKGTPMSIVLQHLQGMNMEGWGTLEFEPEYICQYWGALNRKHFHTLVHCMPFVLWDLVSPDTLELWVILGLACAKIYKYNIKDKLKHEVKLIQALLHAFARANPDRMCGKAKPHLLMHLPDHVHLYGPVTLFTTQQFEQYNSIFWGSSVLSNHQSPSQHITSSSPIWSKFNTQLLADGFKIMKLSFGDKHLQKYWKRSLCRITGCMH
;
A
#
# COMPACT_ATOMS: atom_id res chain seq x y z
N ILE A 1 14.64 -15.08 25.20
CA ILE A 1 13.60 -14.40 24.40
C ILE A 1 14.28 -13.23 23.70
N ASN A 2 14.50 -13.31 22.38
CA ASN A 2 15.03 -12.18 21.62
C ASN A 2 13.81 -11.44 21.02
N PRO A 3 13.39 -10.30 21.59
CA PRO A 3 12.15 -9.63 21.20
C PRO A 3 12.15 -9.21 19.71
N HIS A 4 13.33 -8.93 19.14
CA HIS A 4 13.49 -8.55 17.73
C HIS A 4 13.21 -9.71 16.78
N MET A 5 13.44 -10.96 17.20
CA MET A 5 13.20 -12.17 16.41
C MET A 5 11.82 -12.79 16.63
N GLN A 6 11.09 -12.34 17.65
CA GLN A 6 9.84 -12.95 18.10
C GLN A 6 8.62 -12.03 17.88
N THR A 7 8.84 -10.77 17.54
CA THR A 7 7.78 -9.85 17.16
C THR A 7 7.46 -10.03 15.67
N LEU A 8 6.28 -10.53 15.37
CA LEU A 8 5.81 -10.71 14.00
C LEU A 8 5.83 -9.39 13.24
N VAL A 9 6.28 -9.45 11.99
CA VAL A 9 6.27 -8.29 11.10
C VAL A 9 4.84 -8.02 10.69
N GLU A 10 4.30 -6.90 11.14
CA GLU A 10 2.95 -6.51 10.78
C GLU A 10 2.92 -5.87 9.39
N PRO A 11 2.36 -6.54 8.35
CA PRO A 11 2.52 -6.13 6.95
C PRO A 11 1.84 -4.80 6.64
N LEU A 12 0.76 -4.53 7.36
CA LEU A 12 -0.07 -3.36 7.21
C LEU A 12 0.66 -2.09 7.66
N HIS A 13 1.26 -2.11 8.85
CA HIS A 13 2.09 -1.00 9.32
C HIS A 13 3.47 -0.91 8.65
N THR A 14 4.04 -2.02 8.18
CA THR A 14 5.39 -2.04 7.59
C THR A 14 5.41 -1.79 6.08
N ILE A 15 4.42 -2.27 5.34
CA ILE A 15 4.33 -2.11 3.88
C ILE A 15 3.49 -0.88 3.53
N GLU A 16 2.20 -0.85 3.87
CA GLU A 16 1.33 0.28 3.48
C GLU A 16 1.69 1.56 4.23
N LEU A 17 1.63 1.55 5.57
CA LEU A 17 1.99 2.74 6.35
C LEU A 17 3.51 2.90 6.55
N GLY A 18 4.32 2.04 5.92
CA GLY A 18 5.77 2.10 5.92
C GLY A 18 6.31 2.31 4.51
N MET A 19 6.62 1.24 3.79
CA MET A 19 7.24 1.29 2.45
C MET A 19 6.51 2.21 1.47
N VAL A 20 5.17 2.11 1.38
CA VAL A 20 4.37 2.93 0.45
C VAL A 20 4.39 4.39 0.89
N LYS A 21 4.15 4.68 2.17
CA LYS A 21 4.26 6.03 2.72
C LYS A 21 5.65 6.64 2.44
N TYR A 22 6.71 5.85 2.58
CA TYR A 22 8.07 6.32 2.30
C TYR A 22 8.36 6.49 0.82
N ALA A 23 7.85 5.61 -0.04
CA ALA A 23 7.94 5.75 -1.50
C ALA A 23 7.20 7.01 -1.97
N TRP A 24 6.00 7.26 -1.43
CA TRP A 24 5.22 8.46 -1.70
C TRP A 24 5.96 9.72 -1.28
N ALA A 25 6.40 9.82 -0.03
CA ALA A 25 7.12 11.01 0.39
C ALA A 25 8.45 11.22 -0.36
N HIS A 26 9.11 10.15 -0.84
CA HIS A 26 10.29 10.28 -1.72
C HIS A 26 9.91 10.76 -3.13
N THR A 27 8.78 10.30 -3.64
CA THR A 27 8.21 10.73 -4.92
C THR A 27 7.85 12.21 -4.87
N CYS A 28 7.17 12.66 -3.81
CA CYS A 28 6.86 14.08 -3.61
C CYS A 28 8.13 14.93 -3.51
N ASP A 29 9.18 14.45 -2.84
CA ASP A 29 10.48 15.13 -2.77
C ASP A 29 11.12 15.29 -4.18
N GLN A 30 10.94 14.33 -5.09
CA GLN A 30 11.39 14.45 -6.50
C GLN A 30 10.52 15.39 -7.33
N LEU A 31 9.20 15.35 -7.13
CA LEU A 31 8.24 16.17 -7.90
C LEU A 31 8.24 17.64 -7.47
N ALA A 32 8.67 17.93 -6.23
CA ALA A 32 8.63 19.26 -5.63
C ALA A 32 9.83 19.53 -4.68
N PRO A 33 11.08 19.52 -5.19
CA PRO A 33 12.30 19.54 -4.36
C PRO A 33 12.49 20.82 -3.52
N ASN A 34 11.84 21.93 -3.90
CA ASN A 34 12.04 23.25 -3.30
C ASN A 34 10.89 23.70 -2.37
N VAL A 35 9.89 22.84 -2.11
CA VAL A 35 8.82 23.16 -1.17
C VAL A 35 9.36 23.04 0.25
N LYS A 36 9.44 24.16 0.98
CA LYS A 36 9.87 24.18 2.38
C LYS A 36 8.95 23.27 3.19
N LYS A 37 9.49 22.19 3.78
CA LYS A 37 8.80 21.25 4.69
C LYS A 37 8.48 21.87 6.06
N LYS A 38 8.04 23.13 6.08
CA LYS A 38 7.76 23.86 7.32
C LYS A 38 6.27 23.79 7.56
N ASP A 39 5.87 22.70 8.21
CA ASP A 39 4.51 22.31 8.62
C ASP A 39 3.91 21.23 7.71
N ASP A 40 3.63 20.06 8.29
CA ASP A 40 2.89 18.94 7.69
C ASP A 40 1.45 19.33 7.24
N CYS A 41 1.09 20.60 7.43
CA CYS A 41 -0.18 21.22 7.08
C CYS A 41 -0.08 22.20 5.88
N ILE A 42 1.08 22.34 5.21
CA ILE A 42 1.15 23.26 4.06
C ILE A 42 0.25 22.73 2.95
N LEU A 43 -0.84 23.46 2.72
CA LEU A 43 -1.71 23.38 1.56
C LEU A 43 -0.87 23.53 0.29
N CYS A 44 -0.44 22.42 -0.27
CA CYS A 44 0.29 22.40 -1.53
C CYS A 44 -0.71 22.27 -2.66
N HIS A 45 -1.52 23.32 -2.91
CA HIS A 45 -2.33 23.33 -4.13
C HIS A 45 -1.38 23.13 -5.32
N PRO A 46 -1.59 22.13 -6.19
CA PRO A 46 -0.69 21.89 -7.30
C PRO A 46 -0.63 23.13 -8.20
N ILE A 47 0.51 23.81 -8.20
CA ILE A 47 0.69 25.02 -9.01
C ILE A 47 0.77 24.57 -10.47
N LYS A 48 -0.01 25.21 -11.35
CA LYS A 48 0.00 24.90 -12.79
C LYS A 48 1.43 24.97 -13.35
N GLY A 49 1.83 23.93 -14.07
CA GLY A 49 3.18 23.82 -14.65
C GLY A 49 4.20 23.12 -13.76
N THR A 50 3.83 22.68 -12.56
CA THR A 50 4.68 21.81 -11.72
C THR A 50 4.47 20.32 -12.05
N PRO A 51 5.46 19.44 -11.79
CA PRO A 51 5.28 18.00 -11.94
C PRO A 51 4.09 17.45 -11.14
N MET A 52 3.81 18.00 -9.95
CA MET A 52 2.63 17.62 -9.15
C MET A 52 1.30 17.98 -9.83
N SER A 53 1.25 19.06 -10.61
CA SER A 53 0.05 19.39 -11.39
C SER A 53 -0.20 18.40 -12.55
N ILE A 54 0.87 17.82 -13.11
CA ILE A 54 0.77 16.75 -14.12
C ILE A 54 0.30 15.45 -13.45
N VAL A 55 0.82 15.13 -12.27
CA VAL A 55 0.31 14.01 -11.44
C VAL A 55 -1.19 14.13 -11.19
N LEU A 56 -1.67 15.32 -10.80
CA LEU A 56 -3.10 15.56 -10.62
C LEU A 56 -3.89 15.31 -11.92
N GLN A 57 -3.41 15.83 -13.06
CA GLN A 57 -4.05 15.61 -14.36
C GLN A 57 -4.09 14.12 -14.74
N HIS A 58 -3.00 13.39 -14.55
CA HIS A 58 -2.93 11.95 -14.80
C HIS A 58 -3.90 11.17 -13.90
N LEU A 59 -4.00 11.55 -12.62
CA LEU A 59 -4.95 10.94 -11.67
C LEU A 59 -6.41 11.23 -12.07
N GLN A 60 -6.74 12.49 -12.41
CA GLN A 60 -8.07 12.88 -12.87
C GLN A 60 -8.46 12.21 -14.21
N GLY A 61 -7.48 11.93 -15.07
CA GLY A 61 -7.67 11.27 -16.35
C GLY A 61 -7.85 9.74 -16.26
N MET A 62 -7.74 9.15 -15.07
CA MET A 62 -7.91 7.70 -14.92
C MET A 62 -9.35 7.27 -15.11
N ASN A 63 -9.53 6.13 -15.79
CA ASN A 63 -10.81 5.45 -15.75
C ASN A 63 -11.00 4.80 -14.38
N MET A 64 -12.04 5.25 -13.66
CA MET A 64 -12.45 4.75 -12.35
C MET A 64 -13.30 3.49 -12.44
N GLU A 65 -13.65 3.04 -13.64
CA GLU A 65 -14.39 1.82 -13.85
C GLU A 65 -13.61 0.60 -13.33
N GLY A 66 -14.22 -0.16 -12.42
CA GLY A 66 -13.61 -1.34 -11.80
C GLY A 66 -12.88 -1.07 -10.48
N TRP A 67 -12.82 0.17 -9.99
CA TRP A 67 -12.19 0.54 -8.71
C TRP A 67 -13.04 0.26 -7.46
N GLY A 68 -14.28 -0.20 -7.64
CA GLY A 68 -15.15 -0.67 -6.55
C GLY A 68 -15.44 0.44 -5.53
N THR A 69 -15.17 0.17 -4.26
CA THR A 69 -15.44 1.05 -3.09
C THR A 69 -14.24 1.92 -2.69
N LEU A 70 -13.18 1.99 -3.49
CA LEU A 70 -12.01 2.80 -3.18
C LEU A 70 -12.33 4.30 -3.32
N GLU A 71 -12.21 5.03 -2.20
CA GLU A 71 -12.24 6.49 -2.17
C GLU A 71 -11.05 7.02 -2.98
N PHE A 72 -11.36 7.67 -4.11
CA PHE A 72 -10.38 8.26 -5.00
C PHE A 72 -10.66 9.75 -5.15
N GLU A 73 -9.83 10.55 -4.48
CA GLU A 73 -9.92 12.00 -4.47
C GLU A 73 -8.57 12.59 -4.91
N PRO A 74 -8.34 12.74 -6.23
CA PRO A 74 -7.08 13.21 -6.78
C PRO A 74 -6.62 14.55 -6.20
N GLU A 75 -7.56 15.50 -6.06
CA GLU A 75 -7.28 16.83 -5.51
C GLU A 75 -6.78 16.71 -4.07
N TYR A 76 -7.47 15.91 -3.25
CA TYR A 76 -7.10 15.69 -1.86
C TYR A 76 -5.71 15.03 -1.76
N ILE A 77 -5.45 14.00 -2.57
CA ILE A 77 -4.17 13.28 -2.59
C ILE A 77 -3.00 14.23 -2.87
N CYS A 78 -3.15 15.11 -3.86
CA CYS A 78 -2.09 16.04 -4.26
C CYS A 78 -1.95 17.21 -3.28
N GLN A 79 -3.07 17.74 -2.78
CA GLN A 79 -3.10 18.87 -1.85
C GLN A 79 -2.58 18.51 -0.45
N TYR A 80 -2.95 17.32 0.05
CA TYR A 80 -2.66 16.84 1.39
C TYR A 80 -1.69 15.66 1.39
N TRP A 81 -0.67 15.70 0.52
CA TRP A 81 0.26 14.60 0.29
C TRP A 81 0.97 14.10 1.57
N GLY A 82 1.12 14.93 2.60
CA GLY A 82 1.70 14.55 3.90
C GLY A 82 0.72 13.91 4.89
N ALA A 83 -0.59 14.13 4.73
CA ALA A 83 -1.65 13.72 5.67
C ALA A 83 -2.47 12.52 5.17
N LEU A 84 -1.94 11.76 4.21
CA LEU A 84 -2.64 10.61 3.63
C LEU A 84 -2.80 9.47 4.64
N ASN A 85 -3.98 8.87 4.62
CA ASN A 85 -4.33 7.67 5.37
C ASN A 85 -4.02 6.39 4.58
N ARG A 86 -4.28 5.25 5.21
CA ARG A 86 -4.06 3.93 4.59
C ARG A 86 -4.85 3.73 3.29
N LYS A 87 -6.11 4.13 3.23
CA LYS A 87 -6.96 3.93 2.04
C LYS A 87 -6.33 4.63 0.83
N HIS A 88 -5.88 5.88 1.00
CA HIS A 88 -5.19 6.59 -0.06
C HIS A 88 -3.88 5.90 -0.48
N PHE A 89 -3.08 5.40 0.47
CA PHE A 89 -1.86 4.66 0.12
C PHE A 89 -2.16 3.36 -0.65
N HIS A 90 -3.21 2.64 -0.26
CA HIS A 90 -3.64 1.44 -0.98
C HIS A 90 -4.02 1.78 -2.43
N THR A 91 -4.82 2.82 -2.62
CA THR A 91 -5.19 3.37 -3.92
C THR A 91 -3.96 3.77 -4.76
N LEU A 92 -3.00 4.50 -4.17
CA LEU A 92 -1.79 4.96 -4.84
C LEU A 92 -0.96 3.78 -5.38
N VAL A 93 -0.76 2.73 -4.59
CA VAL A 93 0.05 1.56 -4.99
C VAL A 93 -0.41 0.93 -6.29
N HIS A 94 -1.72 0.91 -6.53
CA HIS A 94 -2.30 0.30 -7.72
C HIS A 94 -2.19 1.18 -8.96
N CYS A 95 -2.05 2.49 -8.80
CA CYS A 95 -2.16 3.44 -9.91
C CYS A 95 -0.88 4.21 -10.23
N MET A 96 0.01 4.40 -9.26
CA MET A 96 1.23 5.20 -9.40
C MET A 96 2.15 4.81 -10.57
N PRO A 97 2.35 3.54 -10.93
CA PRO A 97 3.13 3.19 -12.11
C PRO A 97 2.59 3.80 -13.41
N PHE A 98 1.28 4.04 -13.51
CA PHE A 98 0.63 4.65 -14.66
C PHE A 98 0.63 6.18 -14.59
N VAL A 99 0.80 6.75 -13.40
CA VAL A 99 0.83 8.21 -13.18
C VAL A 99 2.22 8.79 -13.37
N LEU A 100 3.23 8.06 -12.89
CA LEU A 100 4.58 8.59 -12.69
C LEU A 100 5.56 8.21 -13.81
N TRP A 101 5.12 7.47 -14.82
CA TRP A 101 5.99 6.79 -15.79
C TRP A 101 6.99 7.71 -16.52
N ASP A 102 6.64 8.98 -16.69
CA ASP A 102 7.43 10.05 -17.32
C ASP A 102 7.88 11.15 -16.35
N LEU A 103 7.55 11.04 -15.06
CA LEU A 103 7.76 12.11 -14.07
C LEU A 103 8.84 11.81 -13.02
N VAL A 104 9.25 10.55 -12.87
CA VAL A 104 10.21 10.12 -11.84
C VAL A 104 11.37 9.33 -12.41
N SER A 105 12.42 9.17 -11.61
CA SER A 105 13.56 8.32 -11.98
C SER A 105 13.15 6.85 -12.23
N PRO A 106 13.85 6.12 -13.13
CA PRO A 106 13.55 4.73 -13.42
C PRO A 106 13.53 3.80 -12.19
N ASP A 107 14.42 4.03 -11.23
CA ASP A 107 14.45 3.24 -9.98
C ASP A 107 13.22 3.51 -9.10
N THR A 108 12.73 4.75 -9.06
CA THR A 108 11.49 5.10 -8.33
C THR A 108 10.27 4.50 -9.00
N LEU A 109 10.22 4.52 -10.33
CA LEU A 109 9.16 3.85 -11.09
C LEU A 109 9.18 2.33 -10.86
N GLU A 110 10.36 1.72 -10.87
CA GLU A 110 10.51 0.29 -10.59
C GLU A 110 10.05 -0.06 -9.17
N LEU A 111 10.36 0.78 -8.18
CA LEU A 111 9.87 0.63 -6.81
C LEU A 111 8.33 0.61 -6.76
N TRP A 112 7.66 1.56 -7.41
CA TRP A 112 6.19 1.59 -7.47
C TRP A 112 5.58 0.36 -8.15
N VAL A 113 6.19 -0.12 -9.23
CA VAL A 113 5.76 -1.36 -9.90
C VAL A 113 5.87 -2.55 -8.94
N ILE A 114 7.00 -2.68 -8.23
CA ILE A 114 7.21 -3.78 -7.29
C ILE A 114 6.27 -3.67 -6.09
N LEU A 115 6.01 -2.47 -5.57
CA LEU A 115 5.00 -2.23 -4.54
C LEU A 115 3.60 -2.66 -5.00
N GLY A 116 3.21 -2.29 -6.23
CA GLY A 116 1.95 -2.71 -6.84
C GLY A 116 1.79 -4.23 -6.89
N LEU A 117 2.84 -4.91 -7.34
CA LEU A 117 2.90 -6.37 -7.37
C LEU A 117 2.90 -6.98 -5.96
N ALA A 118 3.59 -6.33 -5.01
CA ALA A 118 3.74 -6.78 -3.64
C ALA A 118 2.42 -6.80 -2.91
N CYS A 119 1.73 -5.65 -2.87
CA CYS A 119 0.43 -5.53 -2.23
C CYS A 119 -0.57 -6.52 -2.84
N ALA A 120 -0.62 -6.63 -4.17
CA ALA A 120 -1.54 -7.57 -4.82
C ALA A 120 -1.29 -9.06 -4.47
N LYS A 121 -0.03 -9.46 -4.23
CA LYS A 121 0.30 -10.85 -3.88
C LYS A 121 0.15 -11.16 -2.41
N ILE A 122 0.51 -10.22 -1.52
CA ILE A 122 0.44 -10.40 -0.07
C ILE A 122 -1.00 -10.64 0.40
N TYR A 123 -1.95 -9.92 -0.20
CA TYR A 123 -3.36 -10.02 0.16
C TYR A 123 -4.12 -11.15 -0.56
N LYS A 124 -3.47 -11.89 -1.48
CA LYS A 124 -4.13 -12.97 -2.21
C LYS A 124 -3.99 -14.31 -1.47
N TYR A 125 -5.11 -14.92 -1.10
CA TYR A 125 -5.13 -16.17 -0.32
C TYR A 125 -4.70 -17.40 -1.15
N ASN A 126 -5.12 -17.49 -2.40
CA ASN A 126 -5.01 -18.70 -3.21
C ASN A 126 -3.92 -18.58 -4.30
N ILE A 127 -2.68 -18.91 -3.95
CA ILE A 127 -1.53 -18.97 -4.87
C ILE A 127 -0.78 -20.30 -4.63
N LYS A 128 -0.49 -21.04 -5.70
CA LYS A 128 0.41 -22.21 -5.64
C LYS A 128 1.84 -21.73 -5.28
N ASP A 129 2.47 -22.39 -4.31
CA ASP A 129 3.79 -22.00 -3.77
C ASP A 129 3.85 -20.55 -3.27
N LYS A 130 2.83 -20.10 -2.54
CA LYS A 130 2.71 -18.73 -2.01
C LYS A 130 3.96 -18.28 -1.24
N LEU A 131 4.50 -19.14 -0.37
CA LEU A 131 5.67 -18.85 0.45
C LEU A 131 6.89 -18.44 -0.38
N LYS A 132 7.23 -19.24 -1.41
CA LYS A 132 8.36 -18.97 -2.30
C LYS A 132 8.19 -17.66 -3.07
N HIS A 133 6.96 -17.34 -3.46
CA HIS A 133 6.65 -16.10 -4.17
C HIS A 133 6.70 -14.87 -3.27
N GLU A 134 6.18 -14.96 -2.04
CA GLU A 134 6.21 -13.88 -1.06
C GLU A 134 7.64 -13.51 -0.70
N VAL A 135 8.49 -14.50 -0.40
CA VAL A 135 9.91 -14.29 -0.05
C VAL A 135 10.66 -13.58 -1.18
N LYS A 136 10.57 -14.08 -2.41
CA LYS A 136 11.22 -13.46 -3.57
C LYS A 136 10.76 -12.03 -3.80
N LEU A 137 9.47 -11.79 -3.61
CA LEU A 137 8.87 -10.49 -3.84
C LEU A 137 9.26 -9.49 -2.74
N ILE A 138 9.35 -9.92 -1.48
CA ILE A 138 9.83 -9.07 -0.38
C ILE A 138 11.30 -8.69 -0.60
N GLN A 139 12.13 -9.65 -1.01
CA GLN A 139 13.53 -9.38 -1.37
C GLN A 139 13.62 -8.37 -2.52
N ALA A 140 12.85 -8.57 -3.60
CA ALA A 140 12.81 -7.64 -4.72
C ALA A 140 12.37 -6.22 -4.29
N LEU A 141 11.39 -6.13 -3.38
CA LEU A 141 10.92 -4.87 -2.81
C LEU A 141 12.02 -4.16 -2.01
N LEU A 142 12.73 -4.88 -1.14
CA LEU A 142 13.84 -4.32 -0.37
C LEU A 142 14.96 -3.82 -1.29
N HIS A 143 15.34 -4.60 -2.31
CA HIS A 143 16.35 -4.19 -3.28
C HIS A 143 15.93 -2.96 -4.10
N ALA A 144 14.67 -2.88 -4.53
CA ALA A 144 14.17 -1.72 -5.27
C ALA A 144 14.09 -0.48 -4.38
N PHE A 145 13.67 -0.65 -3.12
CA PHE A 145 13.61 0.45 -2.16
C PHE A 145 15.00 0.97 -1.80
N ALA A 146 15.98 0.09 -1.63
CA ALA A 146 17.37 0.48 -1.36
C ALA A 146 17.99 1.27 -2.52
N ARG A 147 17.66 0.92 -3.78
CA ARG A 147 18.11 1.67 -4.96
C ARG A 147 17.46 3.04 -5.07
N ALA A 148 16.14 3.11 -4.89
CA ALA A 148 15.42 4.37 -5.00
C ALA A 148 15.71 5.33 -3.83
N ASN A 149 15.78 4.82 -2.60
CA ASN A 149 15.97 5.64 -1.40
C ASN A 149 16.83 4.93 -0.34
N PRO A 150 18.17 4.96 -0.49
CA PRO A 150 19.09 4.33 0.45
C PRO A 150 19.05 4.97 1.84
N ASP A 151 18.86 6.29 1.92
CA ASP A 151 18.84 7.01 3.20
C ASP A 151 17.69 6.55 4.11
N ARG A 152 16.47 6.40 3.55
CA ARG A 152 15.31 5.91 4.32
C ARG A 152 15.37 4.42 4.59
N MET A 153 16.06 3.64 3.75
CA MET A 153 16.30 2.23 4.02
C MET A 153 17.07 2.04 5.33
N CYS A 154 18.14 2.83 5.53
CA CYS A 154 18.97 2.76 6.73
C CYS A 154 18.39 3.55 7.91
N GLY A 155 17.67 4.64 7.65
CA GLY A 155 17.21 5.58 8.69
C GLY A 155 15.87 5.26 9.34
N LYS A 156 15.12 4.24 8.88
CA LYS A 156 13.79 3.89 9.41
C LYS A 156 13.75 2.44 9.90
N ALA A 157 12.99 2.21 10.98
CA ALA A 157 12.85 0.87 11.54
C ALA A 157 11.98 -0.08 10.69
N LYS A 158 11.00 0.44 9.93
CA LYS A 158 10.06 -0.41 9.18
C LYS A 158 10.72 -1.21 8.04
N PRO A 159 11.63 -0.64 7.22
CA PRO A 159 12.38 -1.44 6.25
C PRO A 159 13.26 -2.51 6.92
N HIS A 160 13.84 -2.21 8.08
CA HIS A 160 14.57 -3.21 8.88
C HIS A 160 13.67 -4.36 9.34
N LEU A 161 12.50 -4.06 9.89
CA LEU A 161 11.51 -5.08 10.26
C LEU A 161 11.10 -5.91 9.05
N LEU A 162 10.89 -5.29 7.89
CA LEU A 162 10.49 -5.99 6.66
C LEU A 162 11.53 -7.03 6.20
N MET A 163 12.81 -6.89 6.57
CA MET A 163 13.85 -7.90 6.28
C MET A 163 13.61 -9.23 7.00
N HIS A 164 12.89 -9.23 8.12
CA HIS A 164 12.53 -10.44 8.86
C HIS A 164 11.24 -11.10 8.35
N LEU A 165 10.49 -10.43 7.46
CA LEU A 165 9.25 -10.98 6.93
C LEU A 165 9.44 -12.32 6.20
N PRO A 166 10.50 -12.55 5.40
CA PRO A 166 10.77 -13.87 4.83
C PRO A 166 10.89 -14.97 5.88
N ASP A 167 11.61 -14.75 6.97
CA ASP A 167 11.78 -15.74 8.05
C ASP A 167 10.43 -16.03 8.73
N HIS A 168 9.64 -14.99 8.97
CA HIS A 168 8.29 -15.14 9.51
C HIS A 168 7.36 -15.91 8.56
N VAL A 169 7.49 -15.69 7.25
CA VAL A 169 6.72 -16.46 6.25
C VAL A 169 7.09 -17.94 6.28
N HIS A 170 8.35 -18.28 6.52
CA HIS A 170 8.78 -19.68 6.65
C HIS A 170 8.27 -20.33 7.94
N LEU A 171 8.24 -19.60 9.05
CA LEU A 171 7.85 -20.12 10.36
C LEU A 171 6.33 -20.18 10.58
N TYR A 172 5.62 -19.11 10.19
CA TYR A 172 4.21 -18.90 10.50
C TYR A 172 3.29 -19.10 9.30
N GLY A 173 3.87 -19.36 8.12
CA GLY A 173 3.14 -19.51 6.88
C GLY A 173 2.85 -18.16 6.21
N PRO A 174 1.89 -18.11 5.27
CA PRO A 174 1.70 -16.94 4.44
C PRO A 174 1.37 -15.68 5.21
N VAL A 175 1.83 -14.53 4.70
CA VAL A 175 1.73 -13.22 5.37
C VAL A 175 0.31 -12.91 5.86
N THR A 176 -0.70 -13.29 5.07
CA THR A 176 -2.13 -13.08 5.36
C THR A 176 -2.61 -13.69 6.69
N LEU A 177 -1.94 -14.73 7.21
CA LEU A 177 -2.38 -15.43 8.43
C LEU A 177 -2.15 -14.62 9.71
N PHE A 178 -1.19 -13.70 9.70
CA PHE A 178 -0.81 -12.90 10.87
C PHE A 178 -0.94 -11.38 10.63
N THR A 179 -1.69 -10.98 9.59
CA THR A 179 -2.04 -9.57 9.40
C THR A 179 -3.01 -9.10 10.49
N THR A 180 -2.71 -7.98 11.14
CA THR A 180 -3.63 -7.33 12.10
C THR A 180 -4.73 -6.50 11.44
N GLN A 181 -4.76 -6.43 10.11
CA GLN A 181 -5.72 -5.61 9.36
C GLN A 181 -7.17 -5.93 9.70
N GLN A 182 -7.48 -7.21 9.93
CA GLN A 182 -8.81 -7.62 10.36
C GLN A 182 -9.13 -7.02 11.75
N PHE A 183 -8.20 -7.11 12.70
CA PHE A 183 -8.33 -6.48 14.03
C PHE A 183 -8.55 -4.98 13.97
N GLU A 184 -7.84 -4.27 13.10
CA GLU A 184 -8.02 -2.82 12.96
C GLU A 184 -9.37 -2.43 12.33
N GLN A 185 -9.89 -3.23 11.40
CA GLN A 185 -11.23 -3.02 10.84
C GLN A 185 -12.31 -3.15 11.93
N TYR A 186 -12.11 -4.02 12.92
CA TYR A 186 -13.04 -4.16 14.04
C TYR A 186 -13.11 -2.91 14.93
N ASN A 187 -12.06 -2.08 14.99
CA ASN A 187 -12.09 -0.87 15.79
C ASN A 187 -13.25 0.05 15.37
N SER A 188 -13.47 0.25 14.06
CA SER A 188 -14.57 1.10 13.57
C SER A 188 -15.94 0.60 14.01
N ILE A 189 -16.12 -0.72 14.07
CA ILE A 189 -17.37 -1.35 14.52
C ILE A 189 -17.52 -1.14 16.03
N PHE A 190 -16.46 -1.40 16.79
CA PHE A 190 -16.43 -1.18 18.24
C PHE A 190 -16.77 0.27 18.61
N TRP A 191 -16.16 1.25 17.94
CA TRP A 191 -16.48 2.67 18.14
C TRP A 191 -17.96 2.95 17.84
N GLY A 192 -18.50 2.45 16.72
CA GLY A 192 -19.90 2.62 16.36
C GLY A 192 -20.86 2.02 17.41
N SER A 193 -20.59 0.81 17.86
CA SER A 193 -21.37 0.14 18.90
C SER A 193 -21.25 0.83 20.27
N SER A 194 -20.09 1.42 20.58
CA SER A 194 -19.88 2.18 21.81
C SER A 194 -20.66 3.50 21.82
N VAL A 195 -20.63 4.25 20.72
CA VAL A 195 -21.37 5.51 20.56
C VAL A 195 -22.88 5.29 20.61
N LEU A 196 -23.36 4.16 20.08
CA LEU A 196 -24.78 3.80 20.06
C LEU A 196 -25.21 2.95 21.28
N SER A 197 -24.33 2.78 22.27
CA SER A 197 -24.65 2.01 23.48
C SER A 197 -25.49 2.83 24.45
N ASN A 198 -26.17 2.14 25.38
CA ASN A 198 -26.99 2.79 26.40
C ASN A 198 -26.17 3.61 27.45
N HIS A 199 -24.86 3.80 27.23
CA HIS A 199 -23.86 4.55 28.03
C HIS A 199 -23.71 4.22 29.54
N GLN A 200 -24.68 3.56 30.15
CA GLN A 200 -24.69 3.14 31.56
C GLN A 200 -24.01 1.78 31.78
N SER A 201 -24.09 0.89 30.79
CA SER A 201 -23.38 -0.41 30.76
C SER A 201 -23.00 -0.76 29.31
N PRO A 202 -22.04 -0.03 28.72
CA PRO A 202 -21.67 -0.19 27.31
C PRO A 202 -21.23 -1.61 26.97
N SER A 203 -20.46 -2.26 27.86
CA SER A 203 -19.92 -3.59 27.66
C SER A 203 -21.02 -4.67 27.51
N GLN A 204 -22.07 -4.60 28.33
CA GLN A 204 -23.18 -5.57 28.26
C GLN A 204 -24.04 -5.36 27.01
N HIS A 205 -24.22 -4.11 26.57
CA HIS A 205 -25.00 -3.78 25.38
C HIS A 205 -24.27 -4.11 24.07
N ILE A 206 -22.96 -3.90 24.01
CA ILE A 206 -22.12 -4.30 22.87
C ILE A 206 -22.14 -5.84 22.74
N THR A 207 -22.10 -6.56 23.87
CA THR A 207 -22.14 -8.04 23.88
C THR A 207 -23.51 -8.60 23.46
N SER A 208 -24.62 -7.93 23.77
CA SER A 208 -25.97 -8.40 23.42
C SER A 208 -26.41 -8.05 22.00
N SER A 209 -25.84 -7.02 21.37
CA SER A 209 -26.08 -6.64 19.96
C SER A 209 -25.35 -7.53 18.93
N SER A 210 -24.76 -8.64 19.40
CA SER A 210 -23.90 -9.57 18.66
C SER A 210 -24.47 -10.30 17.41
N PRO A 211 -25.79 -10.42 17.15
CA PRO A 211 -26.27 -11.16 15.97
C PRO A 211 -25.95 -10.50 14.60
N ILE A 212 -25.59 -9.21 14.57
CA ILE A 212 -25.13 -8.49 13.37
C ILE A 212 -23.67 -8.88 13.00
N TRP A 213 -22.95 -9.55 13.90
CA TRP A 213 -21.50 -9.70 13.87
C TRP A 213 -21.00 -10.84 12.95
N SER A 214 -21.89 -11.72 12.49
CA SER A 214 -21.54 -12.83 11.58
C SER A 214 -21.56 -12.46 10.08
N LYS A 215 -22.15 -11.31 9.69
CA LYS A 215 -22.40 -10.96 8.27
C LYS A 215 -21.31 -10.11 7.60
N PHE A 216 -20.31 -9.63 8.32
CA PHE A 216 -19.34 -8.66 7.78
C PHE A 216 -18.20 -9.29 6.93
N ASN A 217 -18.16 -10.62 6.78
CA ASN A 217 -17.00 -11.33 6.25
C ASN A 217 -16.96 -11.52 4.71
N THR A 218 -17.83 -10.88 3.93
CA THR A 218 -17.95 -11.20 2.48
C THR A 218 -17.72 -10.05 1.51
N GLN A 219 -17.73 -8.78 1.92
CA GLN A 219 -17.79 -7.67 0.95
C GLN A 219 -16.42 -7.02 0.63
N LEU A 220 -15.51 -6.90 1.59
CA LEU A 220 -14.30 -6.07 1.43
C LEU A 220 -13.12 -6.76 0.71
N LEU A 221 -13.14 -8.09 0.56
CA LEU A 221 -12.07 -8.85 -0.11
C LEU A 221 -12.29 -9.01 -1.63
N ALA A 222 -13.50 -8.74 -2.13
CA ALA A 222 -13.85 -8.95 -3.55
C ALA A 222 -13.52 -7.74 -4.44
N ASP A 223 -13.53 -6.51 -3.89
CA ASP A 223 -13.55 -5.28 -4.69
C ASP A 223 -12.18 -4.85 -5.23
N GLY A 224 -11.07 -5.18 -4.56
CA GLY A 224 -9.72 -4.77 -4.99
C GLY A 224 -9.19 -5.48 -6.24
N PHE A 225 -9.82 -6.57 -6.70
CA PHE A 225 -9.24 -7.45 -7.73
C PHE A 225 -9.73 -7.17 -9.16
N LYS A 226 -10.79 -6.39 -9.36
CA LYS A 226 -11.30 -6.04 -10.71
C LYS A 226 -10.38 -5.06 -11.46
N ILE A 227 -9.63 -4.25 -10.71
CA ILE A 227 -8.78 -3.15 -11.22
C ILE A 227 -7.62 -3.66 -12.09
N MET A 228 -6.99 -4.79 -11.71
CA MET A 228 -5.75 -5.24 -12.35
C MET A 228 -5.96 -5.87 -13.73
N LYS A 229 -7.19 -6.23 -14.13
CA LYS A 229 -7.46 -6.86 -15.44
C LYS A 229 -7.74 -5.87 -16.57
N LEU A 230 -8.05 -4.60 -16.27
CA LEU A 230 -8.66 -3.69 -17.25
C LEU A 230 -7.69 -2.69 -17.91
N SER A 231 -6.48 -2.47 -17.40
CA SER A 231 -5.60 -1.37 -17.87
C SER A 231 -4.48 -1.77 -18.87
N PHE A 232 -4.55 -2.94 -19.52
CA PHE A 232 -3.47 -3.48 -20.36
C PHE A 232 -3.38 -2.90 -21.80
N GLY A 233 -3.46 -1.58 -21.96
CA GLY A 233 -3.40 -0.93 -23.29
C GLY A 233 -2.00 -0.57 -23.82
N ASP A 234 -1.04 -0.23 -22.95
CA ASP A 234 0.19 0.43 -23.36
C ASP A 234 1.42 -0.51 -23.46
N LYS A 235 2.01 -0.60 -24.67
CA LYS A 235 3.16 -1.46 -25.00
C LYS A 235 4.45 -1.08 -24.25
N HIS A 236 4.63 0.19 -23.90
CA HIS A 236 5.84 0.66 -23.19
C HIS A 236 5.80 0.23 -21.71
N LEU A 237 4.67 0.43 -21.05
CA LEU A 237 4.43 -0.02 -19.68
C LEU A 237 4.42 -1.55 -19.55
N GLN A 238 3.88 -2.26 -20.55
CA GLN A 238 3.98 -3.72 -20.63
C GLN A 238 5.44 -4.23 -20.64
N LYS A 239 6.38 -3.49 -21.24
CA LYS A 239 7.81 -3.85 -21.26
C LYS A 239 8.45 -3.72 -19.88
N TYR A 240 8.16 -2.65 -19.15
CA TYR A 240 8.62 -2.48 -17.77
C TYR A 240 8.01 -3.52 -16.84
N TRP A 241 6.71 -3.74 -16.95
CA TRP A 241 6.01 -4.79 -16.21
C TRP A 241 6.58 -6.18 -16.49
N LYS A 242 6.77 -6.55 -17.76
CA LYS A 242 7.39 -7.84 -18.15
C LYS A 242 8.82 -7.95 -17.62
N ARG A 243 9.62 -6.89 -17.66
CA ARG A 243 11.00 -6.90 -17.16
C ARG A 243 11.06 -7.07 -15.64
N SER A 244 10.19 -6.37 -14.91
CA SER A 244 10.07 -6.51 -13.44
C SER A 244 9.50 -7.87 -13.05
N LEU A 245 8.49 -8.38 -13.76
CA LEU A 245 7.99 -9.74 -13.58
C LEU A 245 9.08 -10.79 -13.87
N CYS A 246 9.85 -10.66 -14.95
CA CYS A 246 10.94 -11.61 -15.27
C CYS A 246 12.02 -11.63 -14.18
N ARG A 247 12.37 -10.47 -13.59
CA ARG A 247 13.28 -10.41 -12.43
C ARG A 247 12.72 -11.12 -11.20
N ILE A 248 11.40 -11.08 -10.98
CA ILE A 248 10.72 -11.68 -9.83
C ILE A 248 10.45 -13.19 -10.03
N THR A 249 10.06 -13.61 -11.23
CA THR A 249 9.68 -14.99 -11.53
C THR A 249 10.85 -15.85 -11.99
N GLY A 250 11.95 -15.26 -12.45
CA GLY A 250 13.10 -15.98 -12.99
C GLY A 250 12.83 -16.64 -14.35
N CYS A 251 11.76 -16.26 -15.05
CA CYS A 251 11.53 -16.71 -16.42
C CYS A 251 12.45 -15.95 -17.38
N MET A 252 13.56 -16.59 -17.77
CA MET A 252 14.20 -16.28 -19.05
C MET A 252 13.36 -16.90 -20.16
N HIS A 253 12.71 -16.07 -20.97
CA HIS A 253 12.37 -16.37 -22.36
C HIS A 253 12.77 -15.17 -23.21
#